data_AF-A0A7K4H6P4-F1
#
_entry.id   AF-A0A7K4H6P4-F1
#
_cell.length_a   1.000
_cell.length_b   1.000
_cell.length_c   1.000
_cell.angle_alpha   90.00
_cell.angle_beta   90.00
_cell.angle_gamma   90.00
#
_symmetry.space_group_name_H-M   'P 1'
#
loop_
_entity.id
_entity.type
_entity.pdbx_description
1 polymer ?
#
loop_
_entity_poly.entity_id
_entity_poly.type
_entity_poly.pdbx_seq_one_letter_code
_entity_poly.pdbx_strand_id
1 'polypeptide(L)'
;MTSKNISITEEVYKKLIKIKRKNESFSELFLRLLRIQKDNMEKSFGAWNLSEKEKSEIWDHITNRPGRSWKKSELGDINDNS
;
A
#
# COMPACT_ATOMS: atom_id res chain seq x y z
N MET A 1 -15.68 26.69 -10.13
CA MET A 1 -15.51 25.23 -10.04
C MET A 1 -16.03 24.61 -11.30
N THR A 2 -15.21 23.85 -12.03
CA THR A 2 -15.65 23.06 -13.17
C THR A 2 -16.27 21.76 -12.67
N SER A 3 -17.59 21.62 -12.80
CA SER A 3 -18.30 20.40 -12.47
C SER A 3 -18.46 19.53 -13.72
N LYS A 4 -18.15 18.24 -13.61
CA LYS A 4 -18.50 17.23 -14.60
C LYS A 4 -19.51 16.27 -13.98
N ASN A 5 -20.59 16.00 -14.69
CA ASN A 5 -21.61 15.06 -14.26
C ASN A 5 -21.25 13.66 -14.80
N ILE A 6 -21.44 12.64 -13.96
CA ILE A 6 -21.22 11.24 -14.32
C ILE A 6 -22.51 10.49 -13.98
N SER A 7 -23.04 9.76 -14.96
CA SER A 7 -24.17 8.87 -14.75
C SER A 7 -23.69 7.55 -14.16
N ILE A 8 -24.37 7.07 -13.12
CA ILE A 8 -24.09 5.77 -12.49
C ILE A 8 -25.38 4.96 -12.38
N THR A 9 -25.25 3.65 -12.24
CA THR A 9 -26.41 2.79 -12.01
C THR A 9 -26.96 2.99 -10.60
N GLU A 10 -28.26 2.74 -10.43
CA GLU A 10 -28.95 2.84 -9.15
C GLU A 10 -28.30 1.94 -8.07
N GLU A 11 -27.84 0.76 -8.47
CA GLU A 11 -27.13 -0.16 -7.56
C GLU A 11 -25.84 0.45 -7.02
N VAL A 12 -25.06 1.10 -7.89
CA VAL A 12 -23.80 1.77 -7.49
C VAL A 12 -24.11 2.96 -6.59
N TYR A 13 -25.13 3.75 -6.91
CA TYR A 13 -25.55 4.87 -6.06
C TYR A 13 -25.93 4.41 -4.64
N LYS A 14 -26.72 3.34 -4.51
CA LYS A 14 -27.08 2.74 -3.21
C LYS A 14 -25.84 2.26 -2.43
N LYS A 15 -24.85 1.66 -3.10
CA LYS A 15 -23.59 1.24 -2.46
C LYS A 15 -22.80 2.45 -1.97
N LEU A 16 -22.68 3.51 -2.77
CA LEU A 16 -21.97 4.72 -2.41
C LEU A 16 -22.60 5.44 -1.21
N ILE A 17 -23.94 5.50 -1.14
CA ILE A 17 -24.66 6.04 0.02
C ILE A 17 -24.30 5.33 1.31
N LYS A 18 -24.19 3.99 1.29
CA LYS A 18 -23.85 3.21 2.49
C LYS A 18 -22.44 3.51 3.01
N ILE A 19 -21.52 3.89 2.14
CA ILE A 19 -20.11 4.17 2.44
C ILE A 19 -19.89 5.65 2.80
N LYS A 20 -20.79 6.53 2.33
CA LYS A 20 -20.76 7.98 2.55
C LYS A 20 -20.99 8.31 4.03
N ARG A 21 -20.15 9.19 4.60
CA ARG A 21 -20.32 9.69 5.98
C ARG A 21 -21.40 10.80 6.03
N LYS A 22 -22.00 11.03 7.21
CA LYS A 22 -23.13 11.97 7.39
C LYS A 22 -22.90 13.39 6.85
N ASN A 23 -21.68 13.93 6.95
CA ASN A 23 -21.35 15.30 6.54
C ASN A 23 -20.39 15.35 5.34
N GLU A 24 -20.23 14.26 4.61
CA GLU A 24 -19.29 14.16 3.49
C GLU A 24 -20.01 14.40 2.15
N SER A 25 -19.38 15.06 1.19
CA SER A 25 -19.88 15.15 -0.19
C SER A 25 -19.48 13.92 -1.02
N PHE A 26 -20.16 13.65 -2.14
CA PHE A 26 -19.71 12.58 -3.04
C PHE A 26 -18.31 12.86 -3.62
N SER A 27 -17.97 14.12 -3.87
CA SER A 27 -16.62 14.51 -4.30
C SER A 27 -15.55 14.14 -3.28
N GLU A 28 -15.82 14.40 -1.99
CA GLU A 28 -14.91 14.01 -0.89
C GLU A 28 -14.81 12.49 -0.73
N LEU A 29 -15.94 11.78 -0.86
CA LEU A 29 -15.95 10.31 -0.87
C LEU A 29 -15.02 9.77 -1.97
N PHE A 30 -15.13 10.29 -3.21
CA PHE A 30 -14.26 9.86 -4.31
C PHE A 30 -12.79 10.15 -4.03
N LEU A 31 -12.45 11.33 -3.53
CA LEU A 31 -11.08 11.67 -3.15
C LEU A 31 -10.53 10.73 -2.06
N ARG A 32 -11.36 10.39 -1.07
CA ARG A 32 -10.99 9.44 -0.01
C ARG A 32 -10.72 8.05 -0.57
N LEU A 33 -11.61 7.55 -1.42
CA LEU A 33 -11.45 6.24 -2.05
C LEU A 33 -10.19 6.17 -2.91
N LEU A 34 -9.92 7.21 -3.70
CA LEU A 34 -8.71 7.31 -4.53
C LEU A 34 -7.42 7.36 -3.68
N ARG A 35 -7.44 8.04 -2.52
CA ARG A 35 -6.31 8.03 -1.57
C ARG A 35 -6.07 6.64 -0.99
N ILE A 36 -7.13 5.94 -0.55
CA ILE A 36 -7.01 4.61 0.02
C ILE A 36 -6.42 3.61 -0.99
N GLN A 37 -6.80 3.72 -2.27
CA GLN A 37 -6.24 2.89 -3.34
C GLN A 37 -4.75 3.16 -3.57
N LYS A 38 -4.31 4.42 -3.48
CA LYS A 38 -2.89 4.78 -3.62
C LYS A 38 -2.05 4.32 -2.44
N ASP A 39 -2.63 4.25 -1.25
CA ASP A 39 -1.89 3.95 -0.03
C ASP A 39 -1.72 2.46 0.28
N ASN A 40 -2.38 1.53 -0.43
CA ASN A 40 -2.45 0.15 0.07
C ASN A 40 -2.29 -0.96 -0.97
N MET A 41 -1.06 -1.45 -1.07
CA MET A 41 -0.76 -2.86 -0.79
C MET A 41 0.74 -3.07 -0.52
N GLU A 42 1.61 -2.35 -1.23
CA GLU A 42 3.07 -2.50 -1.16
C GLU A 42 3.67 -2.05 0.18
N LYS A 43 3.06 -1.07 0.86
CA LYS A 43 3.57 -0.53 2.14
C LYS A 43 3.03 -1.25 3.37
N SER A 44 1.98 -2.07 3.23
CA SER A 44 1.14 -2.49 4.36
C SER A 44 1.45 -3.92 4.83
N PHE A 45 2.06 -4.76 3.98
CA PHE A 45 2.42 -6.13 4.35
C PHE A 45 3.93 -6.29 4.50
N GLY A 46 4.40 -6.36 5.74
CA GLY A 46 5.80 -6.75 6.05
C GLY A 46 6.88 -5.79 5.55
N ALA A 47 6.54 -4.54 5.22
CA ALA A 47 7.52 -3.53 4.87
C ALA A 47 8.25 -3.07 6.14
N TRP A 48 9.34 -3.74 6.47
CA TRP A 48 10.29 -3.27 7.46
C TRP A 48 11.02 -2.07 6.84
N ASN A 49 10.68 -0.86 7.26
CA ASN A 49 11.35 0.36 6.80
C ASN A 49 12.71 0.50 7.51
N LEU A 50 13.62 -0.43 7.24
CA LEU A 50 14.95 -0.49 7.84
C LEU A 50 15.95 0.29 7.00
N SER A 51 16.82 1.04 7.66
CA SER A 51 18.04 1.55 7.04
C SER A 51 18.97 0.41 6.66
N GLU A 52 19.87 0.64 5.69
CA GLU A 52 20.85 -0.38 5.26
C GLU A 52 21.72 -0.88 6.42
N LYS A 53 21.98 -0.01 7.42
CA LYS A 53 22.69 -0.39 8.63
C LYS A 53 21.90 -1.39 9.49
N GLU A 54 20.62 -1.11 9.75
CA GLU A 54 19.77 -2.00 10.54
C GLU A 54 19.51 -3.33 9.81
N LYS A 55 19.40 -3.30 8.48
CA LYS A 55 19.35 -4.53 7.67
C LYS A 55 20.62 -5.36 7.86
N SER A 56 21.80 -4.75 7.74
CA SER A 56 23.08 -5.45 7.90
C SER A 56 23.17 -6.09 9.28
N GLU A 57 22.89 -5.35 10.35
CA GLU A 57 22.96 -5.86 11.72
C GLU A 57 22.04 -7.08 11.93
N ILE A 58 20.81 -7.05 11.42
CA ILE A 58 19.88 -8.18 11.53
C ILE A 58 20.36 -9.38 10.70
N TRP A 59 20.76 -9.15 9.45
CA TRP A 59 21.13 -10.23 8.53
C TRP A 59 22.49 -10.85 8.86
N ASP A 60 23.46 -10.07 9.35
CA ASP A 60 24.82 -10.52 9.65
C ASP A 60 24.84 -11.58 10.75
N HIS A 61 23.95 -11.47 11.74
CA HIS A 61 23.81 -12.48 12.79
C HIS A 61 23.13 -13.77 12.30
N ILE A 62 22.30 -13.69 11.26
CA ILE A 62 21.59 -14.84 10.68
C ILE A 62 22.51 -15.61 9.71
N THR A 63 23.27 -14.89 8.87
CA THR A 63 24.15 -15.46 7.84
C THR A 63 25.42 -16.07 8.44
N ASN A 64 25.97 -15.47 9.50
CA ASN A 64 27.22 -15.91 10.12
C ASN A 64 27.02 -16.94 11.24
N ARG A 65 25.83 -17.53 11.39
CA ARG A 65 25.57 -18.51 12.45
C ARG A 65 26.30 -19.84 12.15
N PRO A 66 27.21 -20.30 13.02
CA PRO A 66 27.96 -21.52 12.78
C PRO A 66 27.01 -22.74 12.76
N GLY A 67 27.09 -23.55 11.70
CA GLY A 67 26.33 -24.80 11.55
C GLY A 67 25.13 -24.75 10.60
N ARG A 68 24.71 -23.59 10.08
CA ARG A 68 23.77 -23.49 8.94
C ARG A 68 24.14 -22.35 8.00
N SER A 69 24.65 -22.70 6.82
CA SER A 69 24.83 -21.76 5.71
C SER A 69 23.49 -21.59 4.98
N TRP A 70 22.75 -20.53 5.30
CA TRP A 70 21.59 -20.12 4.50
C TRP A 70 22.09 -19.53 3.18
N LYS A 71 21.80 -20.20 2.06
CA LYS A 71 22.04 -19.64 0.72
C LYS A 71 21.07 -18.48 0.52
N LYS A 72 21.58 -17.25 0.41
CA LYS A 72 20.79 -16.08 0.05
C LYS A 72 20.22 -16.32 -1.35
N SER A 73 18.95 -16.70 -1.46
CA SER A 73 18.28 -16.82 -2.76
C SER A 73 18.00 -15.41 -3.29
N GLU A 74 18.27 -15.20 -4.58
CA GLU A 74 18.07 -13.96 -5.35
C GLU A 74 16.59 -13.57 -5.49
N LEU A 75 15.87 -13.42 -4.37
CA LEU A 75 14.50 -12.92 -4.35
C LEU A 75 14.53 -11.52 -3.74
N GLY A 76 14.56 -10.52 -4.61
CA GLY A 76 14.18 -9.16 -4.22
C GLY A 76 14.90 -7.98 -4.88
N ASP A 77 15.50 -8.11 -6.07
CA ASP A 77 15.75 -6.92 -6.90
C ASP A 77 14.42 -6.45 -7.51
N ILE A 78 13.57 -5.84 -6.68
CA ILE A 78 12.54 -4.95 -7.21
C ILE A 78 13.25 -3.64 -7.50
N ASN A 79 13.62 -3.47 -8.77
CA ASN A 79 14.04 -2.20 -9.34
C ASN A 79 12.96 -1.14 -9.06
N ASP A 80 13.20 -0.26 -8.09
CA ASP A 80 12.61 1.07 -8.06
C ASP A 80 13.21 1.88 -9.23
N ASN A 81 12.64 1.71 -10.43
CA ASN A 81 12.94 2.58 -11.56
C ASN A 81 12.30 3.95 -11.33
N SER A 82 13.17 4.94 -11.16
CA SER A 82 12.91 6.36 -11.44
C SER A 82 12.73 6.62 -12.93
#